data_AF-A0A939Y6Q1-F1
#
_entry.id   AF-A0A939Y6Q1-F1
#
_cell.length_a   1.000
_cell.length_b   1.000
_cell.length_c   1.000
_cell.angle_alpha   90.00
_cell.angle_beta   90.00
_cell.angle_gamma   90.00
#
_symmetry.space_group_name_H-M   'P 1'
#
loop_
_entity.id
_entity.type
_entity.pdbx_description
1 polymer ?
#
loop_
_entity_poly.entity_id
_entity_poly.type
_entity_poly.pdbx_seq_one_letter_code
_entity_poly.pdbx_strand_id
1 'polypeptide(L)'
;MGVCLSINAQAYTIVIDAGHGGKDAGALGRTSQEKNINLAVAKELGRLIEQNMPGTKVVYTRKTDVFVELHERAQIANRAKADLFISIHTNSTAAGLKGTTTSGTETYTLGMHRAAENLEVAKRENTVITLESNFEQKYEGFDPKSSESYIIFELMHDQNMASSVNFAKEIQKQFHATAGRVDRGVHQAGLLVLARTSMPAVLVELGYINNAEEEKYLNSNAGIASLAKSIYNAFVAYKK
;
A
#
# COMPACT_ATOMS: atom_id res chain seq x y z
N MET A 1 -13.84 -19.55 44.17
CA MET A 1 -13.04 -18.51 43.50
C MET A 1 -12.53 -19.09 42.20
N GLY A 2 -13.18 -18.75 41.07
CA GLY A 2 -12.77 -19.24 39.76
C GLY A 2 -11.71 -18.31 39.19
N VAL A 3 -10.50 -18.82 38.99
CA VAL A 3 -9.46 -18.13 38.22
C VAL A 3 -9.87 -18.23 36.75
N CYS A 4 -10.40 -17.13 36.21
CA CYS A 4 -10.57 -16.98 34.77
C CYS A 4 -9.17 -16.80 34.18
N LEU A 5 -8.59 -17.89 33.68
CA LEU A 5 -7.43 -17.86 32.81
C LEU A 5 -7.85 -17.11 31.54
N SER A 6 -7.52 -15.82 31.49
CA SER A 6 -7.57 -15.04 30.27
C SER A 6 -6.50 -15.63 29.35
N ILE A 7 -6.96 -16.48 28.42
CA ILE A 7 -6.19 -16.85 27.24
C ILE A 7 -5.82 -15.53 26.57
N ASN A 8 -4.55 -15.12 26.68
CA ASN A 8 -4.01 -14.01 25.91
C ASN A 8 -4.07 -14.43 24.44
N ALA A 9 -5.20 -14.16 23.78
CA ALA A 9 -5.29 -14.28 22.34
C ALA A 9 -4.18 -13.40 21.75
N GLN A 10 -3.27 -14.01 21.00
CA GLN A 10 -2.19 -13.29 20.34
C GLN A 10 -2.80 -12.15 19.52
N ALA A 11 -2.40 -10.91 19.82
CA ALA A 11 -2.96 -9.75 19.14
C ALA A 11 -2.63 -9.81 17.65
N TYR A 12 -3.64 -9.65 16.80
CA TYR A 12 -3.48 -9.59 15.35
C TYR A 12 -2.69 -8.33 15.02
N THR A 13 -1.51 -8.45 14.40
CA THR A 13 -0.63 -7.32 14.10
C THR A 13 -0.77 -6.92 12.65
N ILE A 14 -1.21 -5.69 12.42
CA ILE A 14 -1.28 -5.08 11.09
C ILE A 14 -0.20 -4.02 10.96
N VAL A 15 0.49 -4.02 9.83
CA VAL A 15 1.44 -2.96 9.47
C VAL A 15 0.85 -2.10 8.38
N ILE A 16 0.80 -0.80 8.63
CA ILE A 16 0.36 0.22 7.68
C ILE A 16 1.61 0.98 7.22
N ASP A 17 1.95 0.82 5.95
CA ASP A 17 2.98 1.57 5.28
C ASP A 17 2.38 2.77 4.53
N ALA A 18 2.86 3.96 4.86
CA ALA A 18 2.56 5.14 4.07
C ALA A 18 3.68 5.31 3.03
N GLY A 19 3.37 5.07 1.75
CA GLY A 19 4.30 5.20 0.62
C GLY A 19 5.09 6.52 0.64
N HIS A 20 6.34 6.51 0.17
CA HIS A 20 7.23 7.67 0.08
C HIS A 20 7.53 8.35 1.44
N GLY A 21 7.96 9.61 1.47
CA GLY A 21 8.22 10.39 2.68
C GLY A 21 9.58 11.10 2.67
N GLY A 22 9.69 12.20 3.41
CA GLY A 22 10.91 13.01 3.51
C GLY A 22 11.35 13.51 2.14
N LYS A 23 12.56 13.10 1.73
CA LYS A 23 13.17 13.48 0.44
C LYS A 23 12.47 12.89 -0.79
N ASP A 24 11.63 11.88 -0.60
CA ASP A 24 10.83 11.27 -1.66
C ASP A 24 9.39 11.78 -1.57
N ALA A 25 8.99 12.60 -2.54
CA ALA A 25 7.64 13.17 -2.59
C ALA A 25 6.60 12.18 -3.17
N GLY A 26 7.05 11.11 -3.83
CA GLY A 26 6.21 10.32 -4.73
C GLY A 26 5.74 11.12 -5.95
N ALA A 27 4.60 10.73 -6.51
CA ALA A 27 3.97 11.46 -7.59
C ALA A 27 3.52 12.87 -7.17
N LEU A 28 3.55 13.79 -8.13
CA LEU A 28 3.17 15.19 -7.95
C LEU A 28 1.82 15.46 -8.60
N GLY A 29 0.90 16.01 -7.82
CA GLY A 29 -0.29 16.69 -8.31
C GLY A 29 0.02 18.16 -8.65
N ARG A 30 -1.00 18.93 -9.06
CA ARG A 30 -0.84 20.36 -9.31
C ARG A 30 -0.59 21.16 -8.03
N THR A 31 -1.09 20.65 -6.90
CA THR A 31 -1.10 21.33 -5.60
C THR A 31 -0.70 20.43 -4.43
N SER A 32 -0.51 19.13 -4.66
CA SER A 32 -0.25 18.14 -3.63
C SER A 32 0.88 17.17 -3.99
N GLN A 33 1.38 16.47 -2.98
CA GLN A 33 2.41 15.46 -3.09
C GLN A 33 1.86 14.15 -2.54
N GLU A 34 2.10 13.05 -3.24
CA GLU A 34 1.61 11.72 -2.89
C GLU A 34 1.93 11.35 -1.43
N LYS A 35 3.17 11.60 -0.97
CA LYS A 35 3.60 11.25 0.40
C LYS A 35 2.68 11.81 1.51
N ASN A 36 2.02 12.95 1.27
CA ASN A 36 1.15 13.61 2.24
C ASN A 36 -0.23 12.97 2.27
N ILE A 37 -0.79 12.64 1.11
CA ILE A 37 -2.07 11.92 0.97
C ILE A 37 -1.93 10.54 1.62
N ASN A 38 -0.87 9.81 1.28
CA ASN A 38 -0.58 8.47 1.81
C ASN A 38 -0.50 8.50 3.35
N LEU A 39 0.22 9.47 3.92
CA LEU A 39 0.34 9.61 5.38
C LEU A 39 -1.00 9.94 6.05
N ALA A 40 -1.80 10.81 5.44
CA ALA A 40 -3.10 11.20 5.99
C ALA A 40 -4.06 10.00 6.05
N VAL A 41 -4.18 9.24 4.96
CA VAL A 41 -5.03 8.04 4.91
C VAL A 41 -4.49 6.94 5.83
N ALA A 42 -3.17 6.72 5.89
CA ALA A 42 -2.56 5.74 6.79
C ALA A 42 -2.88 6.02 8.27
N LYS A 43 -2.76 7.30 8.70
CA LYS A 43 -3.09 7.71 10.07
C LYS A 43 -4.57 7.54 10.39
N GLU A 44 -5.44 7.89 9.45
CA GLU A 44 -6.88 7.73 9.65
C GLU A 44 -7.30 6.26 9.69
N LEU A 45 -6.74 5.40 8.82
CA LEU A 45 -6.97 3.96 8.85
C LEU A 45 -6.54 3.36 10.19
N GLY A 46 -5.32 3.67 10.63
CA GLY A 46 -4.83 3.13 11.89
C GLY A 46 -5.63 3.64 13.10
N ARG A 47 -6.09 4.90 13.09
CA ARG A 47 -7.03 5.43 14.10
C ARG A 47 -8.33 4.64 14.14
N LEU A 48 -8.93 4.33 12.98
CA LEU A 48 -10.15 3.53 12.90
C LEU A 48 -9.96 2.12 13.47
N ILE A 49 -8.83 1.47 13.17
CA ILE A 49 -8.51 0.13 13.69
C ILE A 49 -8.29 0.17 15.21
N GLU A 50 -7.44 1.08 15.70
CA GLU A 50 -7.11 1.23 17.12
C GLU A 50 -8.36 1.49 17.96
N GLN A 51 -9.34 2.24 17.45
CA GLN A 51 -10.57 2.56 18.17
C GLN A 51 -11.62 1.44 18.16
N ASN A 52 -11.70 0.65 17.08
CA ASN A 52 -12.86 -0.22 16.85
C ASN A 52 -12.52 -1.72 16.87
N MET A 53 -11.24 -2.10 16.96
CA MET A 53 -10.82 -3.50 16.92
C MET A 53 -9.90 -3.83 18.10
N PRO A 54 -10.46 -3.95 19.34
CA PRO A 54 -9.69 -4.41 20.48
C PRO A 54 -9.07 -5.79 20.17
N GLY A 55 -7.78 -5.95 20.46
CA GLY A 55 -7.01 -7.15 20.09
C GLY A 55 -6.32 -7.08 18.72
N THR A 56 -6.36 -5.93 18.03
CA THR A 56 -5.51 -5.64 16.88
C THR A 56 -4.42 -4.64 17.25
N LYS A 57 -3.16 -4.96 16.97
CA LYS A 57 -2.01 -4.06 17.12
C LYS A 57 -1.70 -3.40 15.79
N VAL A 58 -1.70 -2.06 15.74
CA VAL A 58 -1.29 -1.31 14.56
C VAL A 58 0.18 -0.88 14.68
N VAL A 59 0.97 -1.22 13.66
CA VAL A 59 2.36 -0.77 13.49
C VAL A 59 2.41 0.10 12.24
N TYR A 60 3.10 1.23 12.31
CA TYR A 60 3.26 2.14 11.17
C TYR A 60 4.72 2.13 10.76
N THR A 61 5.00 2.10 9.45
CA THR A 61 6.38 2.32 8.97
C THR A 61 6.84 3.75 9.26
N ARG A 62 5.93 4.72 9.13
CA ARG A 62 6.12 6.12 9.53
C ARG A 62 4.81 6.76 10.02
N LYS A 63 4.94 7.69 10.99
CA LYS A 63 3.84 8.54 11.49
C LYS A 63 4.02 10.03 11.17
N THR A 64 5.16 10.38 10.59
CA THR A 64 5.60 11.74 10.23
C THR A 64 6.16 11.75 8.82
N ASP A 65 6.51 12.95 8.32
CA ASP A 65 7.15 13.11 7.02
C ASP A 65 8.66 12.79 7.11
N VAL A 66 8.97 11.49 7.09
CA VAL A 66 10.34 10.97 7.08
C VAL A 66 10.49 9.95 5.96
N PHE A 67 11.68 9.89 5.37
CA PHE A 67 12.01 8.88 4.39
C PHE A 67 12.31 7.56 5.10
N VAL A 68 11.54 6.52 4.80
CA VAL A 68 11.81 5.14 5.22
C VAL A 68 12.20 4.36 3.96
N GLU A 69 13.39 3.78 3.98
CA GLU A 69 13.90 2.94 2.90
C GLU A 69 12.93 1.78 2.63
N LEU A 70 12.75 1.41 1.35
CA LEU A 70 11.81 0.38 0.92
C LEU A 70 12.12 -0.96 1.58
N HIS A 71 13.41 -1.32 1.68
CA HIS A 71 13.82 -2.53 2.39
C HIS A 71 13.39 -2.48 3.87
N GLU A 72 13.57 -1.35 4.53
CA GLU A 72 13.26 -1.19 5.96
C GLU A 72 11.75 -1.25 6.22
N ARG A 73 10.90 -0.76 5.30
CA ARG A 73 9.43 -0.91 5.40
C ARG A 73 9.01 -2.37 5.54
N ALA A 74 9.57 -3.24 4.68
CA ALA A 74 9.33 -4.67 4.75
C ALA A 74 9.92 -5.30 6.03
N GLN A 75 11.11 -4.88 6.45
CA GLN A 75 11.72 -5.38 7.68
C GLN A 75 10.96 -4.97 8.94
N ILE A 76 10.36 -3.78 8.99
CA ILE A 76 9.45 -3.38 10.08
C ILE A 76 8.32 -4.40 10.20
N ALA A 77 7.71 -4.81 9.08
CA ALA A 77 6.63 -5.77 9.08
C ALA A 77 7.07 -7.17 9.52
N ASN A 78 8.20 -7.64 9.00
CA ASN A 78 8.76 -8.95 9.34
C ASN A 78 9.17 -9.02 10.82
N ARG A 79 9.85 -8.00 11.35
CA ARG A 79 10.24 -7.92 12.77
C ARG A 79 9.04 -7.83 13.69
N ALA A 80 7.97 -7.15 13.26
CA ALA A 80 6.72 -7.09 14.00
C ALA A 80 5.95 -8.42 13.99
N LYS A 81 6.36 -9.39 13.15
CA LYS A 81 5.62 -10.63 12.87
C LYS A 81 4.18 -10.31 12.49
N ALA A 82 4.02 -9.36 11.58
CA ALA A 82 2.69 -8.90 11.17
C ALA A 82 1.91 -10.03 10.51
N ASP A 83 0.60 -10.03 10.74
CA ASP A 83 -0.37 -10.92 10.10
C ASP A 83 -0.89 -10.33 8.78
N LEU A 84 -0.69 -9.03 8.55
CA LEU A 84 -1.09 -8.31 7.35
C LEU A 84 -0.24 -7.05 7.13
N PHE A 85 0.16 -6.82 5.89
CA PHE A 85 0.84 -5.60 5.45
C PHE A 85 0.00 -4.83 4.43
N ILE A 86 -0.15 -3.52 4.64
CA ILE A 86 -0.88 -2.62 3.74
C ILE A 86 0.04 -1.45 3.38
N SER A 87 0.47 -1.39 2.12
CA SER A 87 1.11 -0.19 1.57
C SER A 87 0.08 0.73 0.95
N ILE A 88 0.08 2.01 1.33
CA ILE A 88 -0.86 3.02 0.82
C ILE A 88 -0.10 3.98 -0.10
N HIS A 89 -0.57 4.07 -1.34
CA HIS A 89 -0.02 4.85 -2.44
C HIS A 89 -1.10 5.66 -3.16
N THR A 90 -0.66 6.63 -3.97
CA THR A 90 -1.52 7.43 -4.83
C THR A 90 -0.98 7.41 -6.25
N ASN A 91 -1.80 6.93 -7.18
CA ASN A 91 -1.41 6.67 -8.54
C ASN A 91 -1.17 7.97 -9.33
N SER A 92 -0.54 7.85 -10.49
CA SER A 92 -0.29 8.91 -11.44
C SER A 92 0.00 8.28 -12.78
N THR A 93 -0.63 8.80 -13.83
CA THR A 93 -0.31 8.35 -15.19
C THR A 93 0.98 8.99 -15.69
N ALA A 94 1.56 8.44 -16.75
CA ALA A 94 2.76 8.98 -17.41
C ALA A 94 2.60 10.45 -17.89
N ALA A 95 1.38 10.98 -17.96
CA ALA A 95 1.14 12.39 -18.25
C ALA A 95 1.71 13.33 -17.17
N GLY A 96 1.88 12.86 -15.93
CA GLY A 96 2.37 13.67 -14.81
C GLY A 96 1.58 14.98 -14.69
N LEU A 97 2.29 16.10 -14.54
CA LEU A 97 1.68 17.44 -14.40
C LEU A 97 0.88 17.93 -15.61
N LYS A 98 0.99 17.29 -16.79
CA LYS A 98 0.09 17.57 -17.93
C LYS A 98 -1.37 17.21 -17.58
N GLY A 99 -1.55 16.30 -16.63
CA GLY A 99 -2.84 15.88 -16.12
C GLY A 99 -3.47 14.73 -16.91
N THR A 100 -4.50 14.14 -16.33
CA THR A 100 -5.25 13.01 -16.92
C THR A 100 -6.73 13.06 -16.55
N THR A 101 -7.55 12.30 -17.28
CA THR A 101 -8.94 11.99 -16.93
C THR A 101 -9.09 10.61 -16.29
N THR A 102 -8.02 9.80 -16.25
CA THR A 102 -8.02 8.50 -15.56
C THR A 102 -8.40 8.71 -14.10
N SER A 103 -9.29 7.85 -13.60
CA SER A 103 -9.78 7.90 -12.23
C SER A 103 -10.12 6.51 -11.71
N GLY A 104 -10.20 6.37 -10.38
CA GLY A 104 -10.53 5.14 -9.69
C GLY A 104 -9.41 4.57 -8.85
N THR A 105 -9.70 3.47 -8.17
CA THR A 105 -8.79 2.79 -7.25
C THR A 105 -8.29 1.48 -7.83
N GLU A 106 -7.06 1.10 -7.48
CA GLU A 106 -6.44 -0.17 -7.85
C GLU A 106 -5.82 -0.80 -6.61
N THR A 107 -5.80 -2.14 -6.53
CA THR A 107 -5.06 -2.83 -5.46
C THR A 107 -4.15 -3.87 -6.07
N TYR A 108 -2.87 -3.81 -5.71
CA TYR A 108 -1.83 -4.69 -6.20
C TYR A 108 -1.46 -5.74 -5.15
N THR A 109 -1.20 -6.94 -5.64
CA THR A 109 -0.59 -8.05 -4.90
C THR A 109 0.71 -8.46 -5.60
N LEU A 110 1.55 -9.22 -4.92
CA LEU A 110 2.77 -9.74 -5.53
C LEU A 110 2.40 -10.72 -6.65
N GLY A 111 3.10 -10.62 -7.78
CA GLY A 111 3.04 -11.62 -8.83
C GLY A 111 3.41 -11.08 -10.21
N MET A 112 3.02 -11.85 -11.23
CA MET A 112 3.34 -11.56 -12.62
C MET A 112 2.56 -10.35 -13.13
N HIS A 113 3.27 -9.36 -13.67
CA HIS A 113 2.68 -8.24 -14.38
C HIS A 113 2.28 -8.70 -15.79
N ARG A 114 0.99 -9.01 -16.01
CA ARG A 114 0.49 -9.44 -17.33
C ARG A 114 0.21 -8.28 -18.29
N ALA A 115 0.02 -7.07 -17.74
CA ALA A 115 -0.27 -5.86 -18.48
C ALA A 115 0.90 -4.88 -18.35
N ALA A 116 1.19 -4.14 -19.43
CA ALA A 116 2.24 -3.12 -19.44
C ALA A 116 2.00 -2.03 -18.37
N GLU A 117 0.76 -1.68 -18.11
CA GLU A 117 0.38 -0.70 -17.06
C GLU A 117 0.83 -1.15 -15.67
N ASN A 118 0.73 -2.44 -15.34
CA ASN A 118 1.17 -2.98 -14.05
C ASN A 118 2.69 -2.92 -13.90
N LEU A 119 3.43 -3.11 -15.00
CA LEU A 119 4.88 -2.98 -15.01
C LEU A 119 5.28 -1.52 -14.77
N GLU A 120 4.61 -0.56 -15.42
CA GLU A 120 4.92 0.86 -15.24
C GLU A 120 4.67 1.34 -13.79
N VAL A 121 3.60 0.87 -13.15
CA VAL A 121 3.38 1.08 -11.70
C VAL A 121 4.54 0.47 -10.91
N ALA A 122 4.91 -0.77 -11.18
CA ALA A 122 6.00 -1.44 -10.47
C ALA A 122 7.36 -0.73 -10.65
N LYS A 123 7.65 -0.19 -11.83
CA LYS A 123 8.85 0.63 -12.12
C LYS A 123 8.82 1.92 -11.33
N ARG A 124 7.71 2.64 -11.35
CA ARG A 124 7.53 3.89 -10.60
C ARG A 124 7.72 3.66 -9.10
N GLU A 125 7.04 2.68 -8.53
CA GLU A 125 7.12 2.40 -7.09
C GLU A 125 8.49 1.87 -6.66
N ASN A 126 9.15 1.04 -7.47
CA ASN A 126 10.48 0.54 -7.14
C ASN A 126 11.59 1.56 -7.42
N THR A 127 11.36 2.63 -8.19
CA THR A 127 12.40 3.63 -8.52
C THR A 127 12.93 4.32 -7.25
N VAL A 128 12.14 4.38 -6.18
CA VAL A 128 12.56 4.94 -4.88
C VAL A 128 13.84 4.34 -4.33
N ILE A 129 14.16 3.08 -4.65
CA ILE A 129 15.37 2.42 -4.13
C ILE A 129 16.65 3.16 -4.56
N THR A 130 16.61 3.88 -5.68
CA THR A 130 17.74 4.68 -6.17
C THR A 130 18.09 5.85 -5.26
N LEU A 131 17.19 6.22 -4.33
CA LEU A 131 17.43 7.23 -3.30
C LEU A 131 18.11 6.64 -2.05
N GLU A 132 18.24 5.32 -1.94
CA GLU A 132 18.86 4.65 -0.80
C GLU A 132 20.38 4.56 -0.94
N SER A 133 21.08 4.60 0.19
CA SER A 133 22.53 4.38 0.18
C SER A 133 22.82 2.92 -0.15
N ASN A 134 23.82 2.68 -1.02
CA ASN A 134 24.27 1.35 -1.43
C ASN A 134 23.17 0.46 -2.04
N PHE A 135 22.22 1.05 -2.77
CA PHE A 135 21.08 0.30 -3.32
C PHE A 135 21.51 -0.85 -4.25
N GLU A 136 22.56 -0.68 -5.05
CA GLU A 136 23.07 -1.72 -5.97
C GLU A 136 23.41 -3.02 -5.22
N GLN A 137 24.05 -2.89 -4.05
CA GLN A 137 24.40 -4.02 -3.19
C GLN A 137 23.18 -4.57 -2.47
N LYS A 138 22.33 -3.69 -1.92
CA LYS A 138 21.13 -4.05 -1.14
C LYS A 138 20.08 -4.80 -1.98
N TYR A 139 20.01 -4.48 -3.28
CA TYR A 139 19.05 -5.06 -4.22
C TYR A 139 19.73 -5.92 -5.30
N GLU A 140 20.96 -6.37 -5.07
CA GLU A 140 21.64 -7.40 -5.87
C GLU A 140 21.65 -7.10 -7.38
N GLY A 141 21.85 -5.83 -7.74
CA GLY A 141 21.88 -5.38 -9.14
C GLY A 141 20.52 -5.23 -9.81
N PHE A 142 19.41 -5.30 -9.06
CA PHE A 142 18.07 -4.99 -9.58
C PHE A 142 18.02 -3.56 -10.14
N ASP A 143 17.71 -3.43 -11.44
CA ASP A 143 17.50 -2.14 -12.08
C ASP A 143 15.98 -1.88 -12.25
N PRO A 144 15.39 -0.93 -11.50
CA PRO A 144 13.97 -0.62 -11.57
C PRO A 144 13.54 -0.03 -12.92
N LYS A 145 14.47 0.30 -13.82
CA LYS A 145 14.17 0.83 -15.16
C LYS A 145 14.20 -0.26 -16.24
N SER A 146 14.87 -1.37 -16.00
CA SER A 146 14.96 -2.52 -16.90
C SER A 146 13.77 -3.47 -16.69
N SER A 147 13.09 -3.84 -17.78
CA SER A 147 12.03 -4.87 -17.74
C SER A 147 12.58 -6.22 -17.30
N GLU A 148 13.81 -6.54 -17.68
CA GLU A 148 14.46 -7.83 -17.45
C GLU A 148 14.70 -8.07 -15.96
N SER A 149 14.94 -7.01 -15.18
CA SER A 149 15.12 -7.12 -13.72
C SER A 149 13.86 -7.63 -13.00
N TYR A 150 12.67 -7.54 -13.62
CA TYR A 150 11.41 -7.97 -13.01
C TYR A 150 11.12 -9.46 -13.18
N ILE A 151 11.89 -10.21 -13.98
CA ILE A 151 11.67 -11.65 -14.18
C ILE A 151 11.80 -12.45 -12.88
N ILE A 152 12.58 -11.94 -11.92
CA ILE A 152 12.74 -12.57 -10.61
C ILE A 152 11.40 -12.76 -9.89
N PHE A 153 10.46 -11.82 -10.03
CA PHE A 153 9.16 -11.90 -9.38
C PHE A 153 8.25 -12.98 -9.99
N GLU A 154 8.49 -13.37 -11.24
CA GLU A 154 7.77 -14.49 -11.87
C GLU A 154 8.21 -15.83 -11.30
N LEU A 155 9.46 -15.92 -10.85
CA LEU A 155 10.04 -17.11 -10.23
C LEU A 155 9.73 -17.21 -8.73
N MET A 156 9.24 -16.13 -8.12
CA MET A 156 8.90 -16.11 -6.69
C MET A 156 7.61 -16.88 -6.41
N HIS A 157 7.68 -17.81 -5.46
CA HIS A 157 6.49 -18.49 -4.94
C HIS A 157 5.94 -17.75 -3.71
N ASP A 158 4.84 -17.04 -3.89
CA ASP A 158 4.13 -16.36 -2.78
C ASP A 158 3.10 -17.30 -2.12
N GLN A 159 3.44 -17.78 -0.93
CA GLN A 159 2.57 -18.62 -0.12
C GLN A 159 1.32 -17.87 0.40
N ASN A 160 1.36 -16.53 0.40
CA ASN A 160 0.28 -15.68 0.88
C ASN A 160 -0.61 -15.15 -0.26
N MET A 161 -0.36 -15.55 -1.51
CA MET A 161 -1.00 -14.96 -2.69
C MET A 161 -2.53 -15.00 -2.62
N ALA A 162 -3.12 -16.16 -2.29
CA ALA A 162 -4.57 -16.31 -2.24
C ALA A 162 -5.22 -15.39 -1.19
N SER A 163 -4.60 -15.27 -0.03
CA SER A 163 -5.04 -14.40 1.06
C SER A 163 -4.90 -12.92 0.69
N SER A 164 -3.76 -12.53 0.10
CA SER A 164 -3.53 -11.16 -0.39
C SER A 164 -4.54 -10.75 -1.45
N VAL A 165 -4.84 -11.64 -2.41
CA VAL A 165 -5.84 -11.40 -3.47
C VAL A 165 -7.25 -11.28 -2.89
N ASN A 166 -7.61 -12.13 -1.92
CA ASN A 166 -8.92 -12.04 -1.26
C ASN A 166 -9.09 -10.71 -0.52
N PHE A 167 -8.06 -10.27 0.20
CA PHE A 167 -8.10 -8.97 0.88
C PHE A 167 -8.16 -7.81 -0.12
N ALA A 168 -7.37 -7.87 -1.19
CA ALA A 168 -7.37 -6.85 -2.26
C ALA A 168 -8.74 -6.69 -2.92
N LYS A 169 -9.46 -7.80 -3.16
CA LYS A 169 -10.82 -7.78 -3.70
C LYS A 169 -11.81 -7.10 -2.75
N GLU A 170 -11.70 -7.38 -1.46
CA GLU A 170 -12.57 -6.74 -0.47
C GLU A 170 -12.27 -5.23 -0.36
N ILE A 171 -11.00 -4.80 -0.50
CA ILE A 171 -10.65 -3.37 -0.57
C ILE A 171 -11.38 -2.70 -1.75
N GLN A 172 -11.28 -3.25 -2.96
CA GLN A 172 -11.91 -2.65 -4.15
C GLN A 172 -13.43 -2.59 -4.02
N LYS A 173 -14.06 -3.66 -3.54
CA LYS A 173 -15.49 -3.69 -3.21
C LYS A 173 -15.88 -2.58 -2.22
N GLN A 174 -15.08 -2.35 -1.18
CA GLN A 174 -15.37 -1.32 -0.19
C GLN A 174 -15.06 0.10 -0.69
N PHE A 175 -14.12 0.29 -1.60
CA PHE A 175 -13.93 1.58 -2.27
C PHE A 175 -15.15 1.95 -3.12
N HIS A 176 -15.69 0.98 -3.86
CA HIS A 176 -16.93 1.18 -4.60
C HIS A 176 -18.11 1.47 -3.64
N ALA A 177 -18.35 0.59 -2.67
CA ALA A 177 -19.54 0.66 -1.82
C ALA A 177 -19.53 1.80 -0.78
N THR A 178 -18.37 2.14 -0.21
CA THR A 178 -18.27 3.15 0.87
C THR A 178 -17.87 4.53 0.33
N ALA A 179 -16.95 4.58 -0.63
CA ALA A 179 -16.36 5.82 -1.12
C ALA A 179 -16.85 6.21 -2.53
N GLY A 180 -17.70 5.39 -3.16
CA GLY A 180 -18.25 5.68 -4.49
C GLY A 180 -17.21 5.73 -5.61
N ARG A 181 -16.08 5.04 -5.43
CA ARG A 181 -14.94 5.10 -6.35
C ARG A 181 -15.14 4.14 -7.52
N VAL A 182 -14.50 4.46 -8.64
CA VAL A 182 -14.39 3.56 -9.79
C VAL A 182 -13.46 2.41 -9.40
N ASP A 183 -13.98 1.18 -9.44
CA ASP A 183 -13.20 -0.04 -9.23
C ASP A 183 -12.42 -0.37 -10.51
N ARG A 184 -11.09 -0.27 -10.45
CA ARG A 184 -10.21 -0.65 -11.56
C ARG A 184 -9.56 -2.02 -11.35
N GLY A 185 -9.98 -2.73 -10.31
CA GLY A 185 -9.67 -4.13 -10.09
C GLY A 185 -8.45 -4.41 -9.22
N VAL A 186 -8.20 -5.71 -9.10
CA VAL A 186 -7.06 -6.28 -8.40
C VAL A 186 -6.03 -6.73 -9.42
N HIS A 187 -4.79 -6.31 -9.21
CA HIS A 187 -3.67 -6.51 -10.13
C HIS A 187 -2.53 -7.25 -9.45
N GLN A 188 -1.63 -7.80 -10.27
CA GLN A 188 -0.37 -8.36 -9.83
C GLN A 188 0.79 -7.61 -10.45
N ALA A 189 1.82 -7.35 -9.65
CA ALA A 189 3.00 -6.61 -10.04
C ALA A 189 4.23 -7.03 -9.23
N GLY A 190 5.41 -6.85 -9.83
CA GLY A 190 6.71 -7.10 -9.20
C GLY A 190 7.12 -5.97 -8.25
N LEU A 191 6.40 -5.80 -7.15
CA LEU A 191 6.63 -4.73 -6.17
C LEU A 191 7.60 -5.22 -5.09
N LEU A 192 8.79 -4.59 -5.00
CA LEU A 192 9.83 -5.00 -4.06
C LEU A 192 9.36 -4.97 -2.61
N VAL A 193 8.48 -4.02 -2.25
CA VAL A 193 7.98 -3.89 -0.88
C VAL A 193 7.13 -5.10 -0.48
N LEU A 194 6.34 -5.64 -1.41
CA LEU A 194 5.52 -6.83 -1.19
C LEU A 194 6.36 -8.11 -1.26
N ALA A 195 7.32 -8.16 -2.19
CA ALA A 195 8.22 -9.30 -2.35
C ALA A 195 9.10 -9.59 -1.12
N ARG A 196 9.34 -8.58 -0.28
CA ARG A 196 10.20 -8.68 0.90
C ARG A 196 9.42 -8.85 2.21
N THR A 197 8.09 -8.91 2.17
CA THR A 197 7.25 -9.20 3.34
C THR A 197 6.93 -10.69 3.46
N SER A 198 6.84 -11.22 4.68
CA SER A 198 6.59 -12.65 4.94
C SER A 198 5.13 -13.01 5.23
N MET A 199 4.21 -12.04 5.12
CA MET A 199 2.78 -12.17 5.43
C MET A 199 1.94 -11.71 4.23
N PRO A 200 0.61 -11.92 4.23
CA PRO A 200 -0.27 -11.34 3.23
C PRO A 200 -0.07 -9.83 3.11
N ALA A 201 0.07 -9.35 1.88
CA ALA A 201 0.52 -8.00 1.60
C ALA A 201 -0.18 -7.42 0.37
N VAL A 202 -0.61 -6.18 0.48
CA VAL A 202 -1.23 -5.41 -0.62
C VAL A 202 -0.59 -4.03 -0.75
N LEU A 203 -0.53 -3.52 -1.97
CA LEU A 203 -0.30 -2.11 -2.24
C LEU A 203 -1.60 -1.50 -2.79
N VAL A 204 -2.08 -0.45 -2.15
CA VAL A 204 -3.36 0.19 -2.45
C VAL A 204 -3.10 1.52 -3.14
N GLU A 205 -3.64 1.67 -4.34
CA GLU A 205 -3.65 2.93 -5.09
C GLU A 205 -4.99 3.64 -4.90
N LEU A 206 -4.97 4.77 -4.20
CA LEU A 206 -6.17 5.48 -3.73
C LEU A 206 -6.93 6.26 -4.82
N GLY A 207 -6.30 6.49 -5.97
CA GLY A 207 -6.72 7.42 -7.01
C GLY A 207 -5.51 7.96 -7.77
N TYR A 208 -5.73 8.75 -8.82
CA TYR A 208 -4.71 9.35 -9.65
C TYR A 208 -4.49 10.81 -9.26
N ILE A 209 -3.36 11.13 -8.62
CA ILE A 209 -3.03 12.48 -8.15
C ILE A 209 -2.94 13.53 -9.26
N ASN A 210 -2.70 13.09 -10.51
CA ASN A 210 -2.66 13.98 -11.67
C ASN A 210 -4.01 14.13 -12.39
N ASN A 211 -5.09 13.56 -11.86
CA ASN A 211 -6.45 13.94 -12.22
C ASN A 211 -6.92 15.05 -11.26
N ALA A 212 -7.35 16.20 -11.79
CA ALA A 212 -7.65 17.38 -10.98
C ALA A 212 -8.81 17.18 -9.99
N GLU A 213 -9.84 16.43 -10.38
CA GLU A 213 -10.98 16.15 -9.49
C GLU A 213 -10.59 15.13 -8.42
N GLU A 214 -9.77 14.14 -8.77
CA GLU A 214 -9.25 13.19 -7.80
C GLU A 214 -8.27 13.84 -6.84
N GLU A 215 -7.38 14.70 -7.30
CA GLU A 215 -6.45 15.45 -6.44
C GLU A 215 -7.20 16.23 -5.36
N LYS A 216 -8.28 16.93 -5.74
CA LYS A 216 -9.14 17.65 -4.79
C LYS A 216 -9.80 16.72 -3.79
N TYR A 217 -10.32 15.58 -4.25
CA TYR A 217 -10.97 14.59 -3.38
C TYR A 217 -9.97 13.93 -2.41
N LEU A 218 -8.82 13.47 -2.91
CA LEU A 218 -7.76 12.78 -2.16
C LEU A 218 -7.18 13.65 -1.03
N ASN A 219 -7.15 14.97 -1.22
CA ASN A 219 -6.70 15.92 -0.20
C ASN A 219 -7.80 16.41 0.74
N SER A 220 -9.07 16.05 0.50
CA SER A 220 -10.19 16.48 1.35
C SER A 220 -10.36 15.60 2.58
N ASN A 221 -10.83 16.18 3.69
CA ASN A 221 -11.17 15.40 4.90
C ASN A 221 -12.19 14.29 4.61
N ALA A 222 -13.17 14.55 3.73
CA ALA A 222 -14.17 13.57 3.34
C ALA A 222 -13.55 12.41 2.53
N GLY A 223 -12.62 12.72 1.61
CA GLY A 223 -11.90 11.71 0.84
C GLY A 223 -11.01 10.86 1.72
N ILE A 224 -10.19 11.48 2.57
CA ILE A 224 -9.32 10.77 3.52
C ILE A 224 -10.14 9.84 4.42
N ALA A 225 -11.24 10.34 5.00
CA ALA A 225 -12.10 9.56 5.88
C ALA A 225 -12.78 8.40 5.15
N SER A 226 -13.34 8.64 3.96
CA SER A 226 -14.04 7.59 3.20
C SER A 226 -13.09 6.51 2.67
N LEU A 227 -11.91 6.89 2.17
CA LEU A 227 -10.89 5.93 1.73
C LEU A 227 -10.35 5.07 2.87
N ALA A 228 -9.99 5.70 4.00
CA ALA A 228 -9.57 4.99 5.20
C ALA A 228 -10.69 4.07 5.72
N LYS A 229 -11.95 4.52 5.67
CA LYS A 229 -13.11 3.72 6.08
C LYS A 229 -13.33 2.52 5.15
N SER A 230 -13.12 2.66 3.85
CA SER A 230 -13.16 1.55 2.90
C SER A 230 -12.14 0.47 3.24
N ILE A 231 -10.87 0.85 3.45
CA ILE A 231 -9.80 -0.10 3.80
C ILE A 231 -10.09 -0.75 5.17
N TYR A 232 -10.56 0.03 6.15
CA TYR A 232 -10.99 -0.49 7.45
C TYR A 232 -12.12 -1.53 7.31
N ASN A 233 -13.18 -1.21 6.57
CA ASN A 233 -14.30 -2.13 6.36
C ASN A 233 -13.83 -3.42 5.68
N ALA A 234 -12.89 -3.31 4.74
CA ALA A 234 -12.32 -4.46 4.07
C ALA A 234 -11.51 -5.33 5.03
N PHE A 235 -10.73 -4.71 5.93
CA PHE A 235 -9.99 -5.43 6.94
C PHE A 235 -10.92 -6.15 7.92
N VAL A 236 -12.00 -5.51 8.36
CA VAL A 236 -13.04 -6.12 9.20
C VAL A 236 -13.67 -7.32 8.50
N ALA A 237 -13.97 -7.23 7.20
CA ALA A 237 -14.55 -8.32 6.44
C ALA A 237 -13.54 -9.47 6.20
N TYR A 238 -12.28 -9.15 5.99
CA TYR A 238 -11.20 -10.12 5.76
C TYR A 238 -10.80 -10.90 7.02
N LYS A 239 -10.87 -10.29 8.21
CA LYS A 239 -10.52 -10.93 9.49
C LYS A 239 -11.58 -11.92 10.01
N LYS A 240 -12.81 -11.87 9.48
CA LYS A 240 -13.92 -12.75 9.90
C LYS A 240 -13.73 -14.18 9.38
#